data_AF-A0A2D5XDR1-F1
#
_entry.id   AF-A0A2D5XDR1-F1
#
_cell.length_a   1.000
_cell.length_b   1.000
_cell.length_c   1.000
_cell.angle_alpha   90.00
_cell.angle_beta   90.00
_cell.angle_gamma   90.00
#
_symmetry.space_group_name_H-M   'P 1'
#
loop_
_entity.id
_entity.type
_entity.pdbx_description
1 polymer ?
#
loop_
_entity_poly.entity_id
_entity_poly.type
_entity_poly.pdbx_seq_one_letter_code
_entity_poly.pdbx_strand_id
1 'polypeptide(L)'
;MKIKNTTNQIVTGDFLKATMDIIAENTSLSYSTLAVNGLKERLSREFKFLKNIHIKGSSVEVDKSINSAGRKELRNFFKKIVNFMGPSYLKMLLAQKLNPSDVEYLEDLGLNFG
;
A
#
# COMPACT_ATOMS: atom_id res chain seq x y z
N MET A 1 -4.40 23.12 9.88
CA MET A 1 -4.23 21.73 9.41
C MET A 1 -2.87 21.66 8.70
N LYS A 2 -1.88 20.91 9.22
CA LYS A 2 -0.57 20.82 8.56
C LYS A 2 -0.77 20.07 7.24
N ILE A 3 -0.46 20.70 6.12
CA ILE A 3 -0.46 20.06 4.80
C ILE A 3 0.68 19.03 4.85
N LYS A 4 0.33 17.76 5.06
CA LYS A 4 1.27 16.64 4.96
C LYS A 4 1.66 16.62 3.47
N ASN A 5 2.90 16.97 3.13
CA ASN A 5 3.36 16.84 1.74
C ASN A 5 3.24 15.35 1.35
N THR A 6 2.29 15.02 0.50
CA THR A 6 2.06 13.66 0.03
C THR A 6 3.26 13.21 -0.80
N THR A 7 3.92 12.15 -0.35
CA THR A 7 5.08 11.57 -1.04
C THR A 7 4.84 10.09 -1.30
N ASN A 8 5.54 9.52 -2.28
CA ASN A 8 5.45 8.08 -2.58
C ASN A 8 5.73 7.24 -1.32
N GLN A 9 6.67 7.69 -0.49
CA GLN A 9 7.01 7.07 0.79
C GLN A 9 5.82 7.01 1.74
N ILE A 10 5.19 8.16 1.99
CA ILE A 10 4.05 8.27 2.92
C ILE A 10 2.88 7.45 2.40
N VAL A 11 2.50 7.64 1.14
CA VAL A 11 1.35 6.94 0.54
C VAL A 11 1.56 5.44 0.53
N THR A 12 2.77 4.96 0.20
CA THR A 12 3.04 3.51 0.19
C THR A 12 2.96 2.93 1.60
N GLY A 13 3.47 3.65 2.60
CA GLY A 13 3.38 3.23 4.00
C GLY A 13 1.93 3.14 4.47
N ASP A 14 1.17 4.22 4.27
CA ASP A 14 -0.23 4.33 4.67
C ASP A 14 -1.10 3.29 3.92
N PHE A 15 -0.84 3.04 2.63
CA PHE A 15 -1.49 2.02 1.80
C PHE A 15 -1.27 0.59 2.30
N LEU A 16 -0.01 0.21 2.53
CA LEU A 16 0.31 -1.14 3.02
C LEU A 16 -0.22 -1.34 4.43
N LYS A 17 -0.17 -0.30 5.27
CA LYS A 17 -0.73 -0.33 6.62
C LYS A 17 -2.24 -0.56 6.60
N ALA A 18 -2.98 0.19 5.78
CA ALA A 18 -4.43 0.00 5.62
C ALA A 18 -4.76 -1.40 5.08
N THR A 19 -3.95 -1.93 4.15
CA THR A 19 -4.08 -3.30 3.65
C THR A 19 -3.91 -4.33 4.78
N MET A 20 -2.90 -4.16 5.64
CA MET A 20 -2.68 -5.03 6.80
C MET A 20 -3.83 -4.98 7.80
N ASP A 21 -4.39 -3.79 8.04
CA ASP A 21 -5.47 -3.60 9.00
C ASP A 21 -6.76 -4.29 8.52
N ILE A 22 -7.09 -4.20 7.23
CA ILE A 22 -8.24 -4.92 6.63
C ILE A 22 -8.10 -6.43 6.82
N ILE A 23 -6.91 -6.98 6.56
CA ILE A 23 -6.67 -8.41 6.73
C ILE A 23 -6.79 -8.79 8.20
N ALA A 24 -6.24 -7.98 9.11
CA ALA A 24 -6.25 -8.25 10.54
C ALA A 24 -7.65 -8.25 11.16
N GLU A 25 -8.58 -7.41 10.66
CA GLU A 25 -9.97 -7.32 11.15
C GLU A 25 -10.73 -8.64 11.09
N ASN A 26 -10.39 -9.53 10.15
CA ASN A 26 -11.04 -10.82 9.99
C ASN A 26 -10.12 -12.00 10.33
N THR A 27 -8.89 -11.75 10.76
CA THR A 27 -7.88 -12.78 11.03
C THR A 27 -7.09 -12.50 12.31
N SER A 28 -5.80 -12.19 12.20
CA SER A 28 -4.93 -11.74 13.28
C SER A 28 -3.85 -10.81 12.73
N LEU A 29 -3.25 -10.00 13.60
CA LEU A 29 -2.12 -9.14 13.23
C LEU A 29 -0.91 -9.93 12.71
N SER A 30 -0.64 -11.10 13.30
CA SER A 30 0.45 -11.98 12.85
C SER A 30 0.18 -12.51 11.44
N TYR A 31 -1.07 -12.89 11.15
CA TYR A 31 -1.45 -13.35 9.83
C TYR A 31 -1.37 -12.22 8.78
N SER A 32 -1.86 -11.02 9.08
CA SER A 32 -1.78 -9.89 8.15
C SER A 32 -0.32 -9.51 7.84
N THR A 33 0.56 -9.57 8.85
CA THR A 33 2.00 -9.36 8.68
C THR A 33 2.62 -10.38 7.72
N LEU A 34 2.28 -11.67 7.89
CA LEU A 34 2.76 -12.74 7.01
C LEU A 34 2.21 -12.60 5.58
N ALA A 35 0.92 -12.30 5.45
CA ALA A 35 0.26 -12.14 4.15
C ALA A 35 0.89 -10.99 3.33
N VAL A 36 1.08 -9.83 3.95
CA VAL A 36 1.67 -8.67 3.25
C VAL A 36 3.16 -8.87 2.99
N ASN A 37 3.91 -9.52 3.89
CA ASN A 37 5.31 -9.89 3.58
C ASN A 37 5.40 -10.90 2.42
N GLY A 38 4.53 -11.90 2.36
CA GLY A 38 4.48 -12.84 1.23
C GLY A 38 4.14 -12.15 -0.09
N LEU A 39 3.21 -11.19 -0.07
CA LEU A 39 2.91 -10.35 -1.24
C LEU A 39 4.11 -9.50 -1.64
N LYS A 40 4.79 -8.87 -0.68
CA LYS A 40 6.01 -8.08 -0.90
C LYS A 40 7.10 -8.92 -1.56
N GLU A 41 7.36 -10.12 -1.04
CA GLU A 41 8.36 -11.04 -1.58
C GLU A 41 8.04 -11.43 -3.03
N ARG A 42 6.78 -11.77 -3.31
CA ARG A 42 6.32 -12.09 -4.66
C ARG A 42 6.54 -10.93 -5.64
N LEU A 43 6.23 -9.71 -5.21
CA LEU A 43 6.33 -8.50 -6.04
C LEU A 43 7.75 -7.93 -6.13
N SER A 44 8.65 -8.28 -5.21
CA SER A 44 10.03 -7.75 -5.15
C SER A 44 10.88 -8.07 -6.37
N ARG A 45 10.48 -9.09 -7.14
CA ARG A 45 11.10 -9.46 -8.44
C ARG A 45 10.82 -8.42 -9.51
N GLU A 46 9.67 -7.75 -9.43
CA GLU A 46 9.20 -6.77 -10.41
C GLU A 46 9.48 -5.32 -9.96
N PHE A 47 9.37 -5.04 -8.66
CA PHE A 47 9.50 -3.70 -8.09
C PHE A 47 10.68 -3.63 -7.13
N LYS A 48 11.82 -3.09 -7.59
CA LYS A 48 13.08 -3.11 -6.82
C LYS A 48 12.98 -2.34 -5.51
N PHE A 49 12.18 -1.27 -5.45
CA PHE A 49 12.01 -0.46 -4.24
C PHE A 49 11.40 -1.23 -3.06
N LEU A 50 10.70 -2.36 -3.31
CA LEU A 50 10.11 -3.19 -2.25
C LEU A 50 11.15 -3.77 -1.29
N LYS A 51 12.42 -3.87 -1.71
CA LYS A 51 13.53 -4.29 -0.84
C LYS A 51 13.74 -3.33 0.34
N ASN A 52 13.32 -2.08 0.18
CA ASN A 52 13.48 -1.02 1.16
C ASN A 52 12.18 -0.75 1.94
N ILE A 53 11.26 -1.73 1.95
CA ILE A 53 10.03 -1.71 2.75
C ILE A 53 10.14 -2.78 3.84
N HIS A 54 10.11 -2.32 5.09
CA HIS A 54 10.23 -3.15 6.27
C HIS A 54 8.90 -3.20 7.00
N ILE A 55 8.38 -4.41 7.22
CA ILE A 55 7.12 -4.65 7.90
C ILE A 55 7.44 -5.44 9.17
N LYS A 56 7.14 -4.87 10.33
CA LYS A 56 7.41 -5.46 11.64
C LYS A 56 6.17 -5.33 12.52
N GLY A 57 5.48 -6.45 12.76
CA GLY A 57 4.19 -6.43 13.45
C GLY A 57 3.21 -5.50 12.73
N SER A 58 2.64 -4.52 13.45
CA SER A 58 1.72 -3.55 12.88
C SER A 58 2.38 -2.35 12.18
N SER A 59 3.71 -2.26 12.18
CA SER A 59 4.45 -1.13 11.62
C SER A 59 4.88 -1.39 10.18
N VAL A 60 4.77 -0.35 9.34
CA VAL A 60 5.28 -0.31 7.98
C VAL A 60 6.26 0.86 7.87
N GLU A 61 7.53 0.54 7.64
CA GLU A 61 8.60 1.50 7.40
C GLU A 61 8.98 1.46 5.93
N VAL A 62 8.84 2.59 5.25
CA VAL A 62 9.19 2.74 3.83
C VAL A 62 10.37 3.69 3.72
N ASP A 63 11.43 3.26 3.05
CA ASP A 63 12.60 4.11 2.80
C ASP A 63 12.32 5.21 1.77
N LYS A 64 13.03 6.34 1.86
CA LYS A 64 12.88 7.49 0.96
C LYS A 64 13.21 7.19 -0.51
N SER A 65 13.98 6.14 -0.79
CA SER A 65 14.35 5.70 -2.15
C SER A 65 13.15 5.48 -3.07
N ILE A 66 11.98 5.14 -2.52
CA ILE A 66 10.74 5.01 -3.30
C ILE A 66 10.26 6.33 -3.92
N ASN A 67 10.70 7.49 -3.40
CA ASN A 67 10.35 8.79 -3.96
C ASN A 67 10.95 9.01 -5.36
N SER A 68 11.95 8.22 -5.74
CA SER A 68 12.52 8.20 -7.08
C SER A 68 11.83 7.21 -8.03
N ALA A 69 10.87 6.40 -7.54
CA ALA A 69 10.12 5.47 -8.38
C ALA A 69 9.23 6.21 -9.37
N GLY A 70 9.18 5.72 -10.61
CA GLY A 70 8.40 6.37 -11.66
C GLY A 70 6.89 6.21 -11.45
N ARG A 71 6.10 7.20 -11.88
CA ARG A 71 4.62 7.19 -11.78
C ARG A 71 3.99 5.90 -12.32
N LYS A 72 4.46 5.41 -13.48
CA LYS A 72 3.97 4.17 -14.09
C LYS A 72 4.30 2.94 -13.26
N GLU A 73 5.48 2.91 -12.64
CA GLU A 73 5.93 1.80 -11.80
C GLU A 73 5.05 1.72 -10.54
N LEU A 74 4.85 2.85 -9.84
CA LEU A 74 3.98 2.94 -8.67
C LEU A 74 2.54 2.56 -8.98
N ARG A 75 1.98 3.09 -10.08
CA ARG A 75 0.64 2.71 -10.54
C ARG A 75 0.51 1.19 -10.70
N ASN A 76 1.47 0.56 -11.38
CA ASN A 76 1.45 -0.87 -11.62
C ASN A 76 1.57 -1.67 -10.32
N PHE A 77 2.41 -1.20 -9.39
CA PHE A 77 2.57 -1.78 -8.07
C PHE A 77 1.25 -1.76 -7.27
N PHE A 78 0.66 -0.58 -7.07
CA PHE A 78 -0.59 -0.45 -6.33
C PHE A 78 -1.73 -1.22 -7.00
N LYS A 79 -1.83 -1.19 -8.34
CA LYS A 79 -2.86 -1.94 -9.08
C LYS A 79 -2.74 -3.45 -8.83
N LYS A 80 -1.52 -3.98 -8.77
CA LYS A 80 -1.31 -5.39 -8.43
C LYS A 80 -1.83 -5.71 -7.04
N ILE A 81 -1.53 -4.89 -6.03
CA ILE A 81 -2.03 -5.13 -4.66
C ILE A 81 -3.57 -5.05 -4.61
N VAL A 82 -4.16 -4.00 -5.18
CA VAL A 82 -5.63 -3.84 -5.24
C VAL A 82 -6.29 -5.03 -5.92
N ASN A 83 -5.69 -5.56 -6.99
CA ASN A 83 -6.19 -6.76 -7.66
C ASN A 83 -6.03 -8.03 -6.81
N PHE A 84 -4.96 -8.12 -6.00
CA PHE A 84 -4.75 -9.22 -5.05
C PHE A 84 -5.77 -9.25 -3.92
N MET A 85 -6.26 -8.09 -3.48
CA MET A 85 -7.29 -8.01 -2.43
C MET A 85 -8.62 -8.63 -2.87
N GLY A 86 -8.86 -8.79 -4.17
CA GLY A 86 -9.98 -9.54 -4.70
C GLY A 86 -11.26 -8.72 -4.84
N PRO A 87 -12.34 -8.98 -4.07
CA PRO A 87 -13.65 -8.34 -4.25
C PRO A 87 -13.66 -6.80 -4.16
N SER A 88 -14.59 -6.16 -4.87
CA SER A 88 -14.71 -4.69 -4.89
C SER A 88 -14.95 -4.06 -3.52
N TYR A 89 -15.71 -4.72 -2.64
CA TYR A 89 -15.98 -4.17 -1.31
C TYR A 89 -14.69 -3.99 -0.47
N LEU A 90 -13.70 -4.87 -0.60
CA LEU A 90 -12.41 -4.73 0.09
C LEU A 90 -11.59 -3.56 -0.46
N LYS A 91 -11.75 -3.25 -1.75
CA LYS A 91 -11.10 -2.09 -2.38
C LYS A 91 -11.73 -0.78 -1.91
N MET A 92 -13.05 -0.75 -1.77
CA MET A 92 -13.76 0.40 -1.18
C MET A 92 -13.37 0.60 0.29
N LEU A 93 -13.27 -0.48 1.07
CA LEU A 93 -12.80 -0.42 2.47
C LEU A 93 -11.37 0.11 2.57
N LEU A 94 -10.51 -0.23 1.61
CA LEU A 94 -9.16 0.33 1.54
C LEU A 94 -9.19 1.84 1.34
N ALA A 95 -9.97 2.34 0.39
CA ALA A 95 -10.12 3.78 0.18
C ALA A 95 -10.66 4.49 1.43
N GLN A 96 -11.62 3.90 2.14
CA GLN A 96 -12.19 4.46 3.38
C GLN A 96 -11.20 4.52 4.54
N LYS A 97 -10.19 3.64 4.58
CA LYS A 97 -9.16 3.61 5.63
C LYS A 97 -7.98 4.54 5.36
N LEU A 98 -7.85 5.05 4.14
CA LEU A 98 -6.80 5.98 3.75
C LEU A 98 -7.17 7.42 4.07
N ASN A 99 -6.16 8.27 4.25
CA ASN A 99 -6.43 9.70 4.36
C ASN A 99 -6.87 10.25 2.99
N PRO A 100 -7.70 11.31 2.94
CA PRO A 100 -8.17 11.87 1.68
C PRO A 100 -7.05 12.24 0.70
N SER A 101 -5.92 12.76 1.19
CA SER A 101 -4.76 13.11 0.37
C SER A 101 -4.06 11.89 -0.26
N ASP A 102 -4.12 10.74 0.41
CA ASP A 102 -3.52 9.51 -0.11
C ASP A 102 -4.42 8.90 -1.18
N VAL A 103 -5.75 8.99 -0.99
CA VAL A 103 -6.74 8.59 -2.00
C VAL A 103 -6.58 9.42 -3.27
N GLU A 104 -6.58 10.75 -3.16
CA GLU A 104 -6.41 11.66 -4.29
C GLU A 104 -5.11 11.37 -5.06
N TYR A 105 -4.01 11.17 -4.34
CA TYR A 105 -2.73 10.78 -4.96
C TYR A 105 -2.83 9.46 -5.73
N LEU A 106 -3.52 8.44 -5.19
CA LEU A 106 -3.67 7.14 -5.84
C LEU A 106 -4.60 7.24 -7.05
N GLU A 107 -5.66 8.04 -6.98
CA GLU A 107 -6.55 8.35 -8.11
C GLU A 107 -5.81 9.09 -9.22
N ASP A 108 -4.94 10.04 -8.88
CA ASP A 108 -4.03 10.69 -9.83
C ASP A 108 -3.09 9.68 -10.49
N LEU A 109 -2.59 8.69 -9.74
CA LEU A 109 -1.84 7.58 -10.34
C LEU A 109 -2.71 6.71 -11.28
N GLY A 110 -4.03 6.88 -11.30
CA GLY A 110 -4.97 6.14 -12.13
C GLY A 110 -5.41 4.82 -11.49
N LEU A 111 -5.42 4.75 -10.15
CA LEU A 111 -6.11 3.71 -9.40
C LEU A 111 -7.59 4.05 -9.28
N ASN A 112 -8.42 3.02 -9.34
CA ASN A 112 -9.84 3.10 -9.07
C ASN A 112 -10.15 1.99 -8.07
N PHE A 113 -10.84 2.36 -6.98
CA PHE A 113 -11.18 1.45 -5.89
C PHE A 113 -12.53 0.75 -6.07
N GLY A 114 -13.17 0.93 -7.23
CA GLY A 114 -14.47 0.33 -7.56
C GLY A 114 -15.62 1.27 -7.24
#